data_AF-A0A9D0ZWV9-F1
#
_entry.id   AF-A0A9D0ZWV9-F1
#
_cell.length_a   1.000
_cell.length_b   1.000
_cell.length_c   1.000
_cell.angle_alpha   90.00
_cell.angle_beta   90.00
_cell.angle_gamma   90.00
#
_symmetry.space_group_name_H-M   'P 1'
#
loop_
_entity.id
_entity.type
_entity.pdbx_description
1 polymer ?
#
loop_
_entity_poly.entity_id
_entity_poly.type
_entity_poly.pdbx_seq_one_letter_code
_entity_poly.pdbx_strand_id
1 'polypeptide(L)'
;MKKNKIAAIKSQFDTKIHILEENDVEYWLARELMPLLGYERWENFEKAIKRSMESCDTSGITVSDHFREVTKMVQLGSGSKRNVRDYMLTRYACYLIAQNGDPKKEEIAFAQSYFAVQTRKQELIEERIAYIERTEARGRLRESEKRLSQNIYERGVDDAGFGRIRSKGDTALFGGHTTQDMKRKLGVKDNRPLADFLPTLTIAAKNLATEMTNYNVEEKDLQGETAITTEHVLNNSSVRSMLGERGIKPEELPPSEDIKKLERRVKSQEKKIVEQSGKLPVADDEGTQ
;
A
#
# COMPACT_ATOMS: atom_id res chain seq x y z
N MET A 1 0.35 -7.05 -9.45
CA MET A 1 0.81 -8.48 -9.54
C MET A 1 -0.07 -9.30 -10.51
N LYS A 2 0.41 -10.35 -11.21
CA LYS A 2 -0.41 -11.15 -12.16
C LYS A 2 -1.42 -12.06 -11.42
N LYS A 3 -2.65 -12.22 -11.93
CA LYS A 3 -3.73 -13.03 -11.29
C LYS A 3 -3.31 -14.45 -10.89
N ASN A 4 -2.61 -15.16 -11.78
CA ASN A 4 -2.17 -16.54 -11.49
C ASN A 4 -1.14 -16.58 -10.34
N LYS A 5 -0.30 -15.55 -10.21
CA LYS A 5 0.66 -15.42 -9.10
C LYS A 5 -0.06 -15.13 -7.78
N ILE A 6 -1.10 -14.29 -7.81
CA ILE A 6 -1.96 -14.01 -6.65
C ILE A 6 -2.62 -15.30 -6.15
N ALA A 7 -3.19 -16.10 -7.05
CA ALA A 7 -3.81 -17.38 -6.70
C ALA A 7 -2.80 -18.38 -6.09
N ALA A 8 -1.60 -18.49 -6.67
CA ALA A 8 -0.57 -19.39 -6.18
C ALA A 8 -0.08 -18.99 -4.77
N ILE A 9 0.22 -17.71 -4.54
CA ILE A 9 0.67 -17.22 -3.23
C ILE A 9 -0.46 -17.36 -2.20
N LYS A 10 -1.70 -17.03 -2.56
CA LYS A 10 -2.87 -17.25 -1.70
C LYS A 10 -2.97 -18.69 -1.20
N SER A 11 -2.81 -19.66 -2.10
CA SER A 11 -2.85 -21.09 -1.76
C SER A 11 -1.77 -21.46 -0.73
N GLN A 12 -0.56 -20.89 -0.85
CA GLN A 12 0.50 -21.11 0.13
C GLN A 12 0.09 -20.61 1.53
N PHE A 13 -0.51 -19.42 1.63
CA PHE A 13 -1.02 -18.90 2.92
C PHE A 13 -2.18 -19.73 3.47
N ASP A 14 -3.08 -20.20 2.62
CA ASP A 14 -4.22 -21.03 3.00
C ASP A 14 -3.77 -22.36 3.64
N THR A 15 -2.69 -22.96 3.12
CA THR A 15 -2.18 -24.25 3.62
C THR A 15 -1.51 -24.17 5.00
N LYS A 16 -1.24 -22.96 5.50
CA LYS A 16 -0.58 -22.71 6.81
C LYS A 16 -1.55 -22.33 7.91
N ILE A 17 -2.83 -22.57 7.68
CA ILE A 17 -3.89 -22.22 8.62
C ILE A 17 -4.13 -23.38 9.54
N HIS A 18 -4.08 -23.07 10.83
CA HIS A 18 -4.45 -23.96 11.90
C HIS A 18 -5.73 -23.42 12.54
N ILE A 19 -6.53 -24.32 13.11
CA ILE A 19 -7.78 -23.98 13.79
C ILE A 19 -7.67 -24.50 15.22
N LEU A 20 -7.95 -23.64 16.19
CA LEU A 20 -8.14 -24.06 17.58
C LEU A 20 -9.52 -24.68 17.73
N GLU A 21 -9.58 -25.99 17.96
CA GLU A 21 -10.83 -26.77 18.01
C GLU A 21 -11.81 -26.28 19.08
N GLU A 22 -11.30 -25.70 20.17
CA GLU A 22 -12.13 -25.26 21.30
C GLU A 22 -13.00 -24.04 20.97
N ASN A 23 -12.49 -23.10 20.17
CA ASN A 23 -13.12 -21.79 19.93
C ASN A 23 -13.23 -21.40 18.44
N ASP A 24 -12.90 -22.32 17.53
CA ASP A 24 -12.87 -22.11 16.07
C ASP A 24 -12.01 -20.90 15.64
N VAL A 25 -10.90 -20.68 16.35
CA VAL A 25 -9.99 -19.54 16.10
C VAL A 25 -8.91 -19.94 15.10
N GLU A 26 -8.87 -19.26 13.96
CA GLU A 26 -7.78 -19.38 12.99
C GLU A 26 -6.47 -18.79 13.53
N TYR A 27 -5.39 -19.54 13.42
CA TYR A 27 -4.04 -19.05 13.72
C TYR A 27 -3.00 -19.56 12.72
N TRP A 28 -1.87 -18.85 12.70
CA TRP A 28 -0.67 -19.21 11.96
C TRP A 28 0.49 -19.38 12.93
N LEU A 29 1.40 -20.30 12.60
CA LEU A 29 2.68 -20.39 13.30
C LEU A 29 3.68 -19.42 12.66
N ALA A 30 4.34 -18.61 13.49
CA ALA A 30 5.30 -17.61 13.04
C ALA A 30 6.41 -18.23 12.18
N ARG A 31 6.94 -19.40 12.54
CA ARG A 31 7.99 -20.06 11.74
C ARG A 31 7.53 -20.52 10.36
N GLU A 32 6.25 -20.86 10.20
CA GLU A 32 5.69 -21.24 8.90
C GLU A 32 5.37 -20.02 8.04
N LEU A 33 4.99 -18.92 8.69
CA LEU A 33 4.68 -17.65 8.04
C LEU A 33 5.93 -16.87 7.62
N MET A 34 7.02 -16.97 8.39
CA MET A 34 8.30 -16.29 8.15
C MET A 34 8.79 -16.34 6.69
N PRO A 35 8.93 -17.51 6.04
CA PRO A 35 9.37 -17.59 4.65
C PRO A 35 8.34 -17.01 3.67
N LEU A 36 7.04 -17.11 3.96
CA LEU A 36 5.98 -16.54 3.12
C LEU A 36 5.98 -15.00 3.14
N LEU A 37 6.56 -14.40 4.18
CA LEU A 37 6.75 -12.95 4.32
C LEU A 37 8.14 -12.50 3.84
N GLY A 38 8.93 -13.39 3.22
CA GLY A 38 10.25 -13.06 2.68
C GLY A 38 11.32 -12.81 3.76
N TYR A 39 11.19 -13.43 4.94
CA TYR A 39 12.22 -13.41 5.97
C TYR A 39 13.03 -14.71 5.94
N GLU A 40 14.35 -14.59 5.81
CA GLU A 40 15.27 -15.75 5.78
C GLU A 40 15.75 -16.15 7.19
N ARG A 41 15.88 -15.17 8.09
CA ARG A 41 16.46 -15.34 9.42
C ARG A 41 15.44 -15.06 10.50
N TRP A 42 15.35 -15.96 11.48
CA TRP A 42 14.40 -15.87 12.58
C TRP A 42 14.56 -14.59 13.40
N GLU A 43 15.79 -14.15 13.66
CA GLU A 43 16.09 -12.97 14.49
C GLU A 43 15.50 -11.69 13.87
N ASN A 44 15.46 -11.63 12.54
CA ASN A 44 14.87 -10.50 11.81
C ASN A 44 13.35 -10.55 11.86
N PHE A 45 12.78 -11.75 11.78
CA PHE A 45 11.34 -11.92 11.86
C PHE A 45 10.81 -11.68 13.27
N GLU A 46 11.53 -12.15 14.30
CA GLU A 46 11.19 -11.92 15.71
C GLU A 46 11.16 -10.42 16.04
N LYS A 47 12.05 -9.61 15.46
CA LYS A 47 11.99 -8.15 15.56
C LYS A 47 10.73 -7.56 14.94
N ALA A 48 10.24 -8.12 13.83
CA ALA A 48 8.98 -7.69 13.22
C ALA A 48 7.78 -8.06 14.10
N ILE A 49 7.79 -9.26 14.70
CA ILE A 49 6.77 -9.70 15.66
C ILE A 49 6.74 -8.76 16.87
N LYS A 50 7.89 -8.45 17.49
CA LYS A 50 7.96 -7.56 18.66
C LYS A 50 7.42 -6.15 18.38
N ARG A 51 7.80 -5.54 17.25
CA ARG A 51 7.25 -4.25 16.81
C ARG A 51 5.72 -4.30 16.59
N SER A 52 5.22 -5.45 16.15
CA SER A 52 3.78 -5.67 15.95
C SER A 52 3.04 -5.82 17.28
N MET A 53 3.66 -6.47 18.28
CA MET A 53 3.13 -6.52 19.65
C MET A 53 3.08 -5.12 20.28
N GLU A 54 4.13 -4.30 20.11
CA GLU A 54 4.14 -2.89 20.56
C GLU A 54 3.02 -2.07 19.89
N SER A 55 2.78 -2.30 18.59
CA SER A 55 1.69 -1.65 17.85
C SER A 55 0.30 -2.08 18.36
N CYS A 56 0.15 -3.37 18.69
CA CYS A 56 -1.05 -3.94 19.29
C CYS A 56 -1.36 -3.29 20.64
N ASP A 57 -0.34 -3.21 21.51
CA ASP A 57 -0.43 -2.60 22.84
C ASP A 57 -0.76 -1.10 22.76
N THR A 58 -0.08 -0.36 21.88
CA THR A 58 -0.36 1.07 21.62
C THR A 58 -1.79 1.31 21.16
N SER A 59 -2.40 0.32 20.50
CA SER A 59 -3.80 0.38 20.04
C SER A 59 -4.80 0.03 21.14
N GLY A 60 -4.35 -0.25 22.37
CA GLY A 60 -5.18 -0.65 23.50
C GLY A 60 -5.72 -2.08 23.40
N ILE A 61 -5.10 -2.92 22.57
CA ILE A 61 -5.52 -4.31 22.35
C ILE A 61 -4.57 -5.24 23.10
N THR A 62 -5.13 -6.17 23.87
CA THR A 62 -4.37 -7.13 24.67
C THR A 62 -3.47 -8.01 23.78
N VAL A 63 -2.15 -7.90 23.96
CA VAL A 63 -1.17 -8.59 23.11
C VAL A 63 -1.34 -10.12 23.15
N SER A 64 -1.57 -10.70 24.34
CA SER A 64 -1.72 -12.15 24.52
C SER A 64 -2.92 -12.74 23.79
N ASP A 65 -3.95 -11.93 23.50
CA ASP A 65 -5.13 -12.38 22.73
C ASP A 65 -4.75 -12.71 21.28
N HIS A 66 -3.65 -12.14 20.77
CA HIS A 66 -3.29 -12.23 19.36
C HIS A 66 -1.91 -12.81 19.10
N PHE A 67 -1.00 -12.69 20.06
CA PHE A 67 0.35 -13.20 20.02
C PHE A 67 0.60 -14.10 21.23
N ARG A 68 0.66 -15.41 21.01
CA ARG A 68 1.00 -16.38 22.06
C ARG A 68 2.33 -17.04 21.73
N GLU A 69 3.28 -16.95 22.66
CA GLU A 69 4.52 -17.68 22.56
C GLU A 69 4.29 -19.17 22.80
N VAL A 70 4.87 -20.00 21.94
CA VAL A 70 4.85 -21.46 22.07
C VAL A 70 6.21 -22.04 21.75
N THR A 71 6.48 -23.25 22.23
CA THR A 71 7.70 -23.98 21.87
C THR A 71 7.38 -25.11 20.91
N LYS A 72 8.08 -25.15 19.77
CA LYS A 72 8.00 -26.24 18.81
C LYS A 72 9.20 -27.17 19.00
N MET A 73 8.94 -28.46 19.17
CA MET A 73 10.00 -29.47 19.06
C MET A 73 10.37 -29.69 17.60
N VAL A 74 11.66 -29.54 17.29
CA VAL A 74 12.21 -29.83 15.96
C VAL A 74 13.30 -30.88 16.05
N GLN A 75 13.31 -31.78 15.08
CA GLN A 75 14.31 -32.84 14.96
C GLN A 75 15.52 -32.30 14.19
N LEU A 76 16.69 -32.40 14.81
CA LEU A 76 17.97 -32.02 14.22
C LEU A 76 18.49 -33.14 13.31
N GLY A 77 19.40 -32.80 12.40
CA GLY A 77 20.03 -33.76 11.49
C GLY A 77 20.80 -34.89 12.19
N SER A 78 21.09 -34.74 13.49
CA SER A 78 21.68 -35.78 14.35
C SER A 78 20.65 -36.69 15.04
N GLY A 79 19.35 -36.53 14.78
CA GLY A 79 18.26 -37.28 15.42
C GLY A 79 17.83 -36.73 16.79
N SER A 80 18.56 -35.77 17.36
CA SER A 80 18.22 -35.09 18.61
C SER A 80 17.05 -34.11 18.42
N LYS A 81 16.20 -33.93 19.46
CA LYS A 81 15.09 -32.97 19.44
C LYS A 81 15.47 -31.71 20.23
N ARG A 82 15.12 -30.53 19.72
CA ARG A 82 15.32 -29.25 20.40
C ARG A 82 14.02 -28.46 20.47
N ASN A 83 13.72 -27.90 21.63
CA ASN A 83 12.66 -26.90 21.78
C ASN A 83 13.13 -25.58 21.18
N VAL A 84 12.34 -25.06 20.24
CA VAL A 84 12.61 -23.79 19.59
C VAL A 84 11.40 -22.88 19.75
N ARG A 85 11.65 -21.63 20.14
CA ARG A 85 10.64 -20.58 20.31
C ARG A 85 9.88 -20.34 19.00
N ASP A 86 8.56 -20.22 19.07
CA ASP A 86 7.64 -19.91 17.98
C ASP A 86 6.48 -19.07 18.52
N TYR A 87 5.57 -18.62 17.65
CA TYR A 87 4.37 -17.90 18.07
C TYR A 87 3.14 -18.42 17.34
N MET A 88 2.04 -18.56 18.07
CA MET A 88 0.71 -18.59 17.49
C MET A 88 0.25 -17.15 17.24
N LEU A 89 -0.19 -16.90 16.02
CA LEU A 89 -0.57 -15.59 15.54
C LEU A 89 -1.99 -15.67 15.01
N THR A 90 -2.91 -14.90 15.60
CA THR A 90 -4.24 -14.72 15.00
C THR A 90 -4.13 -13.98 13.66
N ARG A 91 -5.23 -13.93 12.90
CA ARG A 91 -5.31 -13.13 11.66
C ARG A 91 -4.94 -11.66 11.90
N TYR A 92 -5.40 -11.07 13.00
CA TYR A 92 -5.03 -9.71 13.37
C TYR A 92 -3.53 -9.55 13.65
N ALA A 93 -2.89 -10.48 14.38
CA ALA A 93 -1.45 -10.45 14.58
C ALA A 93 -0.68 -10.55 13.25
N CYS A 94 -1.10 -11.46 12.37
CA CYS A 94 -0.51 -11.60 11.04
C CYS A 94 -0.66 -10.32 10.20
N TYR A 95 -1.82 -9.65 10.31
CA TYR A 95 -2.07 -8.37 9.68
C TYR A 95 -1.12 -7.28 10.18
N LEU A 96 -0.93 -7.15 11.49
CA LEU A 96 0.01 -6.18 12.08
C LEU A 96 1.46 -6.46 11.68
N ILE A 97 1.87 -7.73 11.63
CA ILE A 97 3.20 -8.12 11.15
C ILE A 97 3.40 -7.70 9.70
N ALA A 98 2.40 -7.89 8.84
CA ALA A 98 2.47 -7.44 7.45
C ALA A 98 2.50 -5.91 7.34
N GLN A 99 1.75 -5.17 8.17
CA GLN A 99 1.81 -3.71 8.20
C GLN A 99 3.19 -3.16 8.62
N ASN A 100 3.87 -3.84 9.55
CA ASN A 100 5.20 -3.46 10.06
C ASN A 100 6.37 -4.06 9.26
N GLY A 101 6.07 -4.79 8.19
CA GLY A 101 7.04 -5.34 7.25
C GLY A 101 7.63 -4.28 6.32
N ASP A 102 8.63 -4.66 5.52
CA ASP A 102 9.17 -3.79 4.47
C ASP A 102 8.20 -3.73 3.28
N PRO A 103 7.55 -2.58 3.00
CA PRO A 103 6.57 -2.47 1.92
C PRO A 103 7.20 -2.65 0.53
N LYS A 104 8.53 -2.57 0.40
CA LYS A 104 9.22 -2.84 -0.87
C LYS A 104 9.22 -4.32 -1.26
N LYS A 105 8.92 -5.22 -0.31
CA LYS A 105 8.80 -6.66 -0.57
C LYS A 105 7.41 -7.01 -1.09
N GLU A 106 7.36 -7.71 -2.22
CA GLU A 106 6.11 -8.12 -2.86
C GLU A 106 5.30 -9.06 -1.94
N GLU A 107 6.00 -9.89 -1.16
CA GLU A 107 5.43 -10.79 -0.15
C GLU A 107 4.69 -10.03 0.96
N ILE A 108 5.25 -8.90 1.41
CA ILE A 108 4.66 -8.06 2.45
C ILE A 108 3.41 -7.36 1.92
N ALA A 109 3.49 -6.76 0.72
CA ALA A 109 2.34 -6.11 0.09
C ALA A 109 1.18 -7.10 -0.14
N PHE A 110 1.50 -8.34 -0.54
CA PHE A 110 0.49 -9.40 -0.64
C PHE A 110 -0.10 -9.76 0.73
N ALA A 111 0.73 -9.99 1.74
CA ALA A 111 0.26 -10.36 3.08
C ALA A 111 -0.63 -9.29 3.71
N GLN A 112 -0.30 -8.00 3.51
CA GLN A 112 -1.13 -6.87 3.93
C GLN A 112 -2.53 -6.94 3.31
N SER A 113 -2.63 -7.40 2.06
CA SER A 113 -3.91 -7.55 1.36
C SER A 113 -4.65 -8.82 1.80
N TYR A 114 -3.92 -9.93 1.98
CA TYR A 114 -4.47 -11.22 2.35
C TYR A 114 -5.06 -11.23 3.76
N PHE A 115 -4.35 -10.70 4.76
CA PHE A 115 -4.83 -10.67 6.14
C PHE A 115 -5.85 -9.55 6.39
N ALA A 116 -5.91 -8.54 5.52
CA ALA A 116 -6.89 -7.46 5.60
C ALA A 116 -8.32 -7.85 5.23
N VAL A 117 -8.49 -8.97 4.52
CA VAL A 117 -9.80 -9.44 4.07
C VAL A 117 -10.22 -10.64 4.92
N GLN A 118 -11.45 -10.60 5.41
CA GLN A 118 -12.02 -11.70 6.20
C GLN A 118 -12.29 -12.91 5.30
N THR A 119 -12.96 -12.68 4.16
CA THR A 119 -13.22 -13.74 3.20
C THR A 119 -12.01 -13.92 2.30
N ARG A 120 -11.59 -15.16 2.10
CA ARG A 120 -10.46 -15.50 1.22
C ARG A 120 -10.83 -15.46 -0.26
N LYS A 121 -11.71 -14.54 -0.66
CA LYS A 121 -12.08 -14.31 -2.05
C LYS A 121 -10.94 -13.60 -2.75
N GLN A 122 -10.42 -14.20 -3.82
CA GLN A 122 -9.30 -13.65 -4.57
C GLN A 122 -9.58 -12.24 -5.08
N GLU A 123 -10.81 -11.96 -5.52
CA GLU A 123 -11.24 -10.65 -6.02
C GLU A 123 -11.05 -9.53 -4.99
N LEU A 124 -11.31 -9.79 -3.70
CA LEU A 124 -11.12 -8.80 -2.64
C LEU A 124 -9.64 -8.55 -2.34
N ILE A 125 -8.80 -9.58 -2.45
CA ILE A 125 -7.35 -9.45 -2.34
C ILE A 125 -6.83 -8.60 -3.50
N GLU A 126 -7.31 -8.85 -4.72
CA GLU A 126 -6.97 -8.07 -5.92
C GLU A 126 -7.40 -6.60 -5.78
N GLU A 127 -8.63 -6.33 -5.31
CA GLU A 127 -9.11 -4.97 -5.03
C GLU A 127 -8.21 -4.25 -4.02
N ARG A 128 -7.79 -4.96 -2.96
CA ARG A 128 -6.94 -4.39 -1.91
C ARG A 128 -5.53 -4.09 -2.40
N ILE A 129 -4.94 -4.97 -3.22
CA ILE A 129 -3.63 -4.74 -3.86
C ILE A 129 -3.71 -3.50 -4.74
N ALA A 130 -4.73 -3.40 -5.61
CA ALA A 130 -4.92 -2.25 -6.50
C ALA A 130 -5.08 -0.93 -5.71
N TYR A 131 -5.77 -0.97 -4.57
CA TYR A 131 -5.89 0.17 -3.68
C TYR A 131 -4.54 0.61 -3.07
N ILE A 132 -3.72 -0.33 -2.59
CA ILE A 132 -2.39 -0.03 -2.03
C ILE A 132 -1.51 0.61 -3.11
N GLU A 133 -1.38 -0.03 -4.28
CA GLU A 133 -0.58 0.46 -5.40
C GLU A 133 -0.99 1.89 -5.80
N ARG A 134 -2.30 2.16 -5.82
CA ARG A 134 -2.84 3.48 -6.16
C ARG A 134 -2.58 4.53 -5.09
N THR A 135 -2.69 4.16 -3.82
CA THR A 135 -2.40 5.05 -2.68
C THR A 135 -0.93 5.46 -2.68
N GLU A 136 -0.03 4.52 -2.93
CA GLU A 136 1.40 4.81 -3.07
C GLU A 136 1.69 5.71 -4.27
N ALA A 137 1.10 5.43 -5.44
CA ALA A 137 1.25 6.27 -6.61
C ALA A 137 0.78 7.71 -6.34
N ARG A 138 -0.34 7.87 -5.62
CA ARG A 138 -0.88 9.17 -5.23
C ARG A 138 0.06 9.89 -4.25
N GLY A 139 0.66 9.15 -3.31
CA GLY A 139 1.68 9.64 -2.39
C GLY A 139 2.89 10.20 -3.12
N ARG A 140 3.47 9.43 -4.04
CA ARG A 140 4.59 9.86 -4.90
C ARG A 140 4.25 11.12 -5.70
N LEU A 141 3.07 11.16 -6.33
CA LEU A 141 2.61 12.37 -7.03
C LEU A 141 2.50 13.57 -6.09
N ARG A 142 2.00 13.38 -4.87
CA ARG A 142 1.89 14.47 -3.89
C ARG A 142 3.26 15.00 -3.48
N GLU A 143 4.24 14.13 -3.33
CA GLU A 143 5.62 14.50 -2.99
C GLU A 143 6.28 15.26 -4.14
N SER A 144 6.13 14.80 -5.38
CA SER A 144 6.69 15.47 -6.56
C SER A 144 6.02 16.81 -6.84
N GLU A 145 4.70 16.92 -6.67
CA GLU A 145 3.94 18.17 -6.75
C GLU A 145 4.36 19.15 -5.65
N LYS A 146 4.60 18.67 -4.43
CA LYS A 146 5.09 19.52 -3.33
C LYS A 146 6.48 20.07 -3.63
N ARG A 147 7.38 19.21 -4.14
CA ARG A 147 8.74 19.63 -4.53
C ARG A 147 8.69 20.65 -5.66
N LEU A 148 7.85 20.43 -6.67
CA LEU A 148 7.65 21.39 -7.76
C LEU A 148 7.14 22.72 -7.23
N SER A 149 6.13 22.70 -6.37
CA SER A 149 5.60 23.93 -5.76
C SER A 149 6.67 24.72 -5.01
N GLN A 150 7.55 24.06 -4.26
CA GLN A 150 8.65 24.72 -3.54
C GLN A 150 9.69 25.30 -4.51
N ASN A 151 10.14 24.46 -5.45
CA ASN A 151 11.14 24.81 -6.44
C ASN A 151 10.73 26.04 -7.27
N ILE A 152 9.49 26.09 -7.76
CA ILE A 152 9.02 27.20 -8.60
C ILE A 152 8.70 28.46 -7.78
N TYR A 153 8.37 28.32 -6.50
CA TYR A 153 8.11 29.46 -5.61
C TYR A 153 9.37 30.28 -5.40
N GLU A 154 10.50 29.61 -5.17
CA GLU A 154 11.84 30.22 -5.09
C GLU A 154 12.23 30.93 -6.40
N ARG A 155 11.54 30.61 -7.50
CA ARG A 155 11.77 31.13 -8.86
C ARG A 155 10.70 32.15 -9.29
N GLY A 156 9.98 32.72 -8.33
CA GLY A 156 9.07 33.84 -8.55
C GLY A 156 7.65 33.44 -9.00
N VAL A 157 7.23 32.19 -8.79
CA VAL A 157 5.85 31.75 -9.06
C VAL A 157 5.02 31.71 -7.78
N ASP A 158 3.85 32.32 -7.79
CA ASP A 158 2.91 32.30 -6.66
C ASP A 158 1.96 31.07 -6.71
N ASP A 159 1.15 30.89 -5.66
CA ASP A 159 0.20 29.78 -5.57
C ASP A 159 -0.81 29.77 -6.73
N ALA A 160 -1.22 30.96 -7.19
CA ALA A 160 -2.12 31.10 -8.32
C ALA A 160 -1.45 30.66 -9.63
N GLY A 161 -0.18 31.02 -9.83
CA GLY A 161 0.68 30.60 -10.93
C GLY A 161 0.90 29.10 -10.93
N PHE A 162 1.14 28.48 -9.76
CA PHE A 162 1.22 27.03 -9.66
C PHE A 162 -0.09 26.35 -10.10
N GLY A 163 -1.23 26.90 -9.69
CA GLY A 163 -2.55 26.45 -10.16
C GLY A 163 -2.69 26.48 -11.68
N ARG A 164 -2.23 27.57 -12.32
CA ARG A 164 -2.23 27.75 -13.78
C ARG A 164 -1.27 26.78 -14.49
N ILE A 165 -0.04 26.63 -14.00
CA ILE A 165 0.96 25.67 -14.52
C ILE A 165 0.37 24.27 -14.50
N ARG A 166 -0.15 23.84 -13.35
CA ARG A 166 -0.76 22.51 -13.20
C ARG A 166 -1.92 22.31 -14.16
N SER A 167 -2.80 23.30 -14.31
CA SER A 167 -3.92 23.20 -15.24
C SER A 167 -3.48 23.12 -16.70
N LYS A 168 -2.43 23.84 -17.10
CA LYS A 168 -1.86 23.76 -18.46
C LYS A 168 -1.17 22.42 -18.71
N GLY A 169 -0.48 21.87 -17.70
CA GLY A 169 0.05 20.51 -17.74
C GLY A 169 -1.05 19.47 -17.93
N ASP A 170 -2.16 19.60 -17.18
CA ASP A 170 -3.34 18.75 -17.36
C ASP A 170 -3.92 18.87 -18.77
N THR A 171 -4.06 20.08 -19.32
CA THR A 171 -4.50 20.29 -20.71
C THR A 171 -3.63 19.53 -21.70
N ALA A 172 -2.30 19.55 -21.54
CA ALA A 172 -1.39 18.81 -22.41
C ALA A 172 -1.52 17.30 -22.24
N LEU A 173 -1.62 16.80 -21.00
CA LEU A 173 -1.70 15.38 -20.72
C LEU A 173 -3.05 14.77 -21.11
N PHE A 174 -4.15 15.52 -20.99
CA PHE A 174 -5.52 15.03 -21.23
C PHE A 174 -6.06 15.46 -22.59
N GLY A 175 -5.20 15.63 -23.59
CA GLY A 175 -5.64 15.85 -24.98
C GLY A 175 -6.46 17.13 -25.18
N GLY A 176 -6.15 18.19 -24.44
CA GLY A 176 -6.83 19.48 -24.49
C GLY A 176 -7.80 19.74 -23.34
N HIS A 177 -8.05 18.77 -22.46
CA HIS A 177 -8.95 18.95 -21.32
C HIS A 177 -8.22 19.56 -20.12
N THR A 178 -8.70 20.70 -19.64
CA THR A 178 -8.20 21.32 -18.40
C THR A 178 -8.48 20.45 -17.18
N THR A 179 -7.84 20.76 -16.04
CA THR A 179 -8.19 20.11 -14.76
C THR A 179 -9.69 20.18 -14.47
N GLN A 180 -10.33 21.31 -14.77
CA GLN A 180 -11.75 21.52 -14.51
C GLN A 180 -12.65 20.72 -15.46
N ASP A 181 -12.27 20.59 -16.73
CA ASP A 181 -12.96 19.72 -17.68
C ASP A 181 -12.93 18.26 -17.21
N MET A 182 -11.77 17.79 -16.78
CA MET A 182 -11.60 16.44 -16.26
C MET A 182 -12.40 16.24 -14.97
N LYS A 183 -12.43 17.22 -14.06
CA LYS A 183 -13.28 17.15 -12.86
C LYS A 183 -14.76 17.00 -13.22
N ARG A 184 -15.26 17.80 -14.17
CA ARG A 184 -16.65 17.69 -14.65
C ARG A 184 -16.93 16.32 -15.27
N LYS A 185 -16.04 15.85 -16.15
CA LYS A 185 -16.16 14.55 -16.82
C LYS A 185 -16.21 13.38 -15.83
N LEU A 186 -15.40 13.43 -14.77
CA LEU A 186 -15.30 12.37 -13.77
C LEU A 186 -16.24 12.57 -12.55
N GLY A 187 -17.09 13.60 -12.56
CA GLY A 187 -18.02 13.88 -11.45
C GLY A 187 -17.34 14.30 -10.14
N VAL A 188 -16.16 14.91 -10.23
CA VAL A 188 -15.35 15.35 -9.08
C VAL A 188 -15.77 16.74 -8.63
N LYS A 189 -16.06 16.91 -7.34
CA LYS A 189 -16.36 18.22 -6.75
C LYS A 189 -15.16 19.17 -6.84
N ASP A 190 -15.41 20.47 -6.99
CA ASP A 190 -14.34 21.47 -7.17
C ASP A 190 -13.32 21.52 -6.03
N ASN A 191 -13.78 21.34 -4.79
CA ASN A 191 -12.93 21.30 -3.60
C ASN A 191 -12.11 20.01 -3.44
N ARG A 192 -12.26 19.04 -4.33
CA ARG A 192 -11.52 17.77 -4.30
C ARG A 192 -10.38 17.76 -5.33
N PRO A 193 -9.22 17.16 -5.01
CA PRO A 193 -8.16 16.94 -5.99
C PRO A 193 -8.61 15.97 -7.09
N LEU A 194 -8.35 16.31 -8.35
CA LEU A 194 -8.62 15.43 -9.49
C LEU A 194 -7.90 14.08 -9.34
N ALA A 195 -6.65 14.09 -8.87
CA ALA A 195 -5.80 12.91 -8.71
C ALA A 195 -6.39 11.84 -7.76
N ASP A 196 -7.32 12.19 -6.86
CA ASP A 196 -7.98 11.23 -5.97
C ASP A 196 -8.96 10.29 -6.72
N PHE A 197 -9.27 10.61 -7.99
CA PHE A 197 -10.24 9.90 -8.84
C PHE A 197 -9.60 9.33 -10.12
N LEU A 198 -8.32 9.65 -10.36
CA LEU A 198 -7.58 9.13 -11.51
C LEU A 198 -7.14 7.68 -11.27
N PRO A 199 -7.08 6.84 -12.31
CA PRO A 199 -6.49 5.50 -12.20
C PRO A 199 -4.97 5.57 -11.98
N THR A 200 -4.40 4.51 -11.42
CA THR A 200 -2.97 4.42 -11.07
C THR A 200 -2.04 4.78 -12.23
N LEU A 201 -2.38 4.34 -13.44
CA LEU A 201 -1.60 4.65 -14.66
C LEU A 201 -1.53 6.16 -14.94
N THR A 202 -2.67 6.86 -14.85
CA THR A 202 -2.71 8.31 -15.06
C THR A 202 -1.98 9.07 -13.96
N ILE A 203 -2.08 8.61 -12.70
CA ILE A 203 -1.31 9.18 -11.58
C ILE A 203 0.19 9.05 -11.84
N ALA A 204 0.65 7.87 -12.30
CA ALA A 204 2.05 7.63 -12.64
C ALA A 204 2.52 8.51 -13.80
N ALA A 205 1.70 8.69 -14.84
CA ALA A 205 1.99 9.59 -15.95
C ALA A 205 2.16 11.04 -15.50
N LYS A 206 1.23 11.55 -14.67
CA LYS A 206 1.35 12.89 -14.06
C LYS A 206 2.61 13.02 -13.22
N ASN A 207 2.93 11.99 -12.43
CA ASN A 207 4.12 11.99 -11.59
C ASN A 207 5.38 12.09 -12.43
N LEU A 208 5.49 11.30 -13.51
CA LEU A 208 6.64 11.35 -14.42
C LEU A 208 6.81 12.74 -15.05
N ALA A 209 5.74 13.34 -15.58
CA ALA A 209 5.81 14.69 -16.15
C ALA A 209 6.22 15.76 -15.10
N THR A 210 5.75 15.61 -13.87
CA THR A 210 6.08 16.50 -12.74
C THR A 210 7.56 16.35 -12.33
N GLU A 211 8.05 15.12 -12.23
CA GLU A 211 9.45 14.80 -11.94
C GLU A 211 10.39 15.34 -13.02
N MET A 212 10.06 15.15 -14.31
CA MET A 212 10.82 15.73 -15.43
C MET A 212 10.85 17.26 -15.36
N THR A 213 9.73 17.89 -14.98
CA THR A 213 9.67 19.34 -14.82
C THR A 213 10.54 19.82 -13.67
N ASN A 214 10.51 19.15 -12.50
CA ASN A 214 11.41 19.45 -11.38
C ASN A 214 12.87 19.44 -11.82
N TYR A 215 13.29 18.35 -12.46
CA TYR A 215 14.66 18.18 -12.96
C TYR A 215 15.04 19.30 -13.94
N ASN A 216 14.20 19.57 -14.95
CA ASN A 216 14.52 20.57 -15.97
C ASN A 216 14.50 22.02 -15.44
N VAL A 217 13.65 22.33 -14.47
CA VAL A 217 13.61 23.65 -13.82
C VAL A 217 14.88 23.90 -13.01
N GLU A 218 15.40 22.87 -12.33
CA GLU A 218 16.67 22.95 -11.59
C GLU A 218 17.87 23.06 -12.55
N GLU A 219 17.99 22.13 -13.49
CA GLU A 219 19.16 22.02 -14.38
C GLU A 219 19.30 23.20 -15.33
N LYS A 220 18.19 23.77 -15.80
CA LYS A 220 18.18 24.91 -16.74
C LYS A 220 17.97 26.25 -16.04
N ASP A 221 17.90 26.25 -14.71
CA ASP A 221 17.59 27.41 -13.87
C ASP A 221 16.41 28.25 -14.39
N LEU A 222 15.28 27.58 -14.67
CA LEU A 222 14.13 28.24 -15.29
C LEU A 222 13.45 29.19 -14.31
N GLN A 223 13.31 30.47 -14.68
CA GLN A 223 12.73 31.50 -13.82
C GLN A 223 11.34 31.94 -14.31
N GLY A 224 10.44 32.20 -13.36
CA GLY A 224 9.11 32.75 -13.61
C GLY A 224 8.10 31.77 -14.25
N GLU A 225 6.83 32.16 -14.20
CA GLU A 225 5.72 31.28 -14.57
C GLU A 225 5.76 30.83 -16.04
N THR A 226 6.11 31.72 -16.97
CA THR A 226 6.04 31.44 -18.41
C THR A 226 7.02 30.35 -18.83
N ALA A 227 8.29 30.44 -18.39
CA ALA A 227 9.32 29.47 -18.74
C ALA A 227 8.98 28.09 -18.16
N ILE A 228 8.61 28.05 -16.87
CA ILE A 228 8.25 26.83 -16.15
C ILE A 228 6.97 26.20 -16.74
N THR A 229 5.97 27.02 -17.10
CA THR A 229 4.77 26.55 -17.79
C THR A 229 5.12 25.85 -19.09
N THR A 230 6.00 26.46 -19.89
CA THR A 230 6.39 25.92 -21.20
C THR A 230 7.05 24.56 -21.04
N GLU A 231 8.01 24.46 -20.12
CA GLU A 231 8.68 23.21 -19.77
C GLU A 231 7.67 22.16 -19.27
N HIS A 232 6.76 22.53 -18.36
CA HIS A 232 5.75 21.62 -17.83
C HIS A 232 4.80 21.09 -18.92
N VAL A 233 4.36 21.96 -19.84
CA VAL A 233 3.51 21.58 -20.97
C VAL A 233 4.23 20.64 -21.93
N LEU A 234 5.51 20.88 -22.23
CA LEU A 234 6.32 20.03 -23.09
C LEU A 234 6.50 18.62 -22.48
N ASN A 235 6.79 18.54 -21.18
CA ASN A 235 6.91 17.27 -20.48
C ASN A 235 5.60 16.48 -20.47
N ASN A 236 4.47 17.13 -20.18
CA ASN A 236 3.15 16.48 -20.21
C ASN A 236 2.76 16.03 -21.63
N SER A 237 3.07 16.83 -22.65
CA SER A 237 2.84 16.47 -24.06
C SER A 237 3.67 15.26 -24.47
N SER A 238 4.92 15.18 -24.01
CA SER A 238 5.83 14.06 -24.30
C SER A 238 5.32 12.76 -23.66
N VAL A 239 4.91 12.81 -22.39
CA VAL A 239 4.28 11.68 -21.70
C VAL A 239 2.97 11.27 -22.39
N ARG A 240 2.16 12.24 -22.83
CA ARG A 240 0.92 11.98 -23.56
C ARG A 240 1.16 11.27 -24.88
N SER A 241 2.15 11.72 -25.67
CA SER A 241 2.53 11.09 -26.93
C SER A 241 2.97 9.64 -26.70
N MET A 242 3.84 9.39 -25.71
CA MET A 242 4.29 8.04 -25.35
C MET A 242 3.13 7.10 -25.01
N LEU A 243 2.13 7.58 -24.26
CA LEU A 243 0.93 6.80 -23.96
C LEU A 243 0.08 6.58 -25.23
N GLY A 244 -0.05 7.60 -26.08
CA GLY A 244 -0.80 7.56 -27.33
C GLY A 244 -0.25 6.54 -28.33
N GLU A 245 1.07 6.40 -28.43
CA GLU A 245 1.74 5.36 -29.26
C GLU A 245 1.34 3.93 -28.88
N ARG A 246 0.90 3.73 -27.63
CA ARG A 246 0.40 2.44 -27.13
C ARG A 246 -1.13 2.37 -27.10
N GLY A 247 -1.81 3.34 -27.73
CA GLY A 247 -3.27 3.43 -27.75
C GLY A 247 -3.90 3.87 -26.42
N ILE A 248 -3.10 4.39 -25.49
CA ILE A 248 -3.58 4.79 -24.16
C ILE A 248 -3.88 6.29 -24.20
N LYS A 249 -5.15 6.63 -23.95
CA LYS A 249 -5.62 8.01 -23.84
C LYS A 249 -6.06 8.31 -22.41
N PRO A 250 -5.26 9.03 -21.60
CA PRO A 250 -5.54 9.28 -20.19
C PRO A 250 -6.95 9.82 -19.91
N GLU A 251 -7.46 10.66 -20.81
CA GLU A 251 -8.77 11.29 -20.74
C GLU A 251 -9.94 10.34 -21.01
N GLU A 252 -9.71 9.18 -21.65
CA GLU A 252 -10.73 8.17 -21.95
C GLU A 252 -10.75 7.02 -20.92
N LEU A 253 -9.76 6.96 -20.02
CA LEU A 253 -9.71 5.93 -18.99
C LEU A 253 -10.85 6.08 -17.97
N PRO A 254 -11.43 4.98 -17.48
CA PRO A 254 -12.54 5.03 -16.53
C PRO A 254 -12.11 5.67 -15.20
N PRO A 255 -13.01 6.41 -14.52
CA PRO A 255 -12.75 6.94 -13.20
C PRO A 255 -12.49 5.79 -12.22
N SER A 256 -11.57 6.01 -11.30
CA SER A 256 -11.40 5.14 -10.14
C SER A 256 -12.17 5.69 -8.94
N GLU A 257 -12.61 4.81 -8.05
CA GLU A 257 -13.31 5.21 -6.82
C GLU A 257 -12.46 6.21 -6.01
N ASP A 258 -13.09 7.15 -5.31
CA ASP A 258 -12.40 8.11 -4.46
C ASP A 258 -11.44 7.41 -3.45
N ILE A 259 -10.14 7.75 -3.51
CA ILE A 259 -9.12 7.23 -2.58
C ILE A 259 -9.52 7.48 -1.12
N LYS A 260 -10.12 8.64 -0.79
CA LYS A 260 -10.56 8.95 0.59
C LYS A 260 -11.68 8.02 1.07
N LYS A 261 -12.55 7.57 0.18
CA LYS A 261 -13.61 6.62 0.50
C LYS A 261 -13.03 5.23 0.76
N LEU A 262 -12.02 4.85 -0.02
CA LEU A 262 -11.27 3.60 0.19
C LEU A 262 -10.47 3.63 1.49
N GLU A 263 -9.77 4.72 1.83
CA GLU A 263 -9.07 4.91 3.11
C GLU A 263 -10.00 4.66 4.31
N ARG A 264 -11.23 5.20 4.26
CA ARG A 264 -12.23 4.99 5.33
C ARG A 264 -12.67 3.53 5.41
N ARG A 265 -12.86 2.87 4.27
CA ARG A 265 -13.24 1.46 4.21
C ARG A 265 -12.15 0.58 4.82
N VAL A 266 -10.89 0.85 4.50
CA VAL A 266 -9.73 0.17 5.09
C VAL A 266 -9.71 0.30 6.60
N LYS A 267 -9.83 1.51 7.14
CA LYS A 267 -9.86 1.75 8.59
C LYS A 267 -11.03 1.02 9.28
N SER A 268 -12.18 0.93 8.61
CA SER A 268 -13.31 0.16 9.14
C SER A 268 -13.05 -1.35 9.12
N GLN A 269 -12.40 -1.87 8.07
CA GLN A 269 -12.04 -3.28 7.99
C GLN A 269 -11.00 -3.66 9.04
N GLU A 270 -10.02 -2.79 9.33
CA GLU A 270 -9.04 -3.01 10.40
C GLU A 270 -9.70 -3.29 11.75
N LYS A 271 -10.70 -2.48 12.13
CA LYS A 271 -11.47 -2.70 13.37
C LYS A 271 -12.21 -4.04 13.36
N LYS A 272 -12.82 -4.40 12.23
CA LYS A 272 -13.52 -5.69 12.08
C LYS A 272 -12.57 -6.89 12.19
N ILE A 273 -11.34 -6.77 11.68
CA ILE A 273 -10.34 -7.85 11.78
C ILE A 273 -10.04 -8.13 13.25
N VAL A 274 -9.89 -7.11 14.09
CA VAL A 274 -9.67 -7.29 15.53
C VAL A 274 -10.82 -8.08 16.16
N GLU A 275 -12.05 -7.61 15.96
CA GLU A 275 -13.27 -8.21 16.54
C GLU A 275 -13.49 -9.66 16.10
N GLN A 276 -13.11 -9.98 14.86
CA GLN A 276 -13.41 -11.28 14.23
C GLN A 276 -12.25 -12.27 14.28
N SER A 277 -11.05 -11.85 14.69
CA SER A 277 -9.88 -12.74 14.75
C SER A 277 -9.92 -13.73 15.91
N GLY A 278 -10.92 -13.61 16.80
CA GLY A 278 -10.96 -14.37 18.04
C GLY A 278 -9.81 -14.03 18.97
N LYS A 279 -9.67 -14.83 20.03
CA LYS A 279 -8.61 -14.69 21.03
C LYS A 279 -7.91 -16.03 21.20
N LEU A 280 -6.59 -16.00 21.31
CA LEU A 280 -5.82 -17.17 21.68
C LEU A 280 -6.12 -17.57 23.14
N PRO A 281 -5.99 -18.86 23.49
CA PRO A 281 -6.21 -19.29 24.85
C PRO A 281 -5.12 -18.68 25.74
N VAL A 282 -5.50 -18.32 26.96
CA VAL A 282 -4.54 -17.92 27.99
C VAL A 282 -3.56 -19.08 28.20
N ALA A 283 -2.27 -18.78 28.39
CA ALA A 283 -1.35 -19.83 28.78
C ALA A 283 -1.81 -20.34 30.15
N ASP A 284 -2.17 -21.62 30.24
CA ASP A 284 -2.26 -22.24 31.55
C ASP A 284 -0.88 -22.11 32.19
N ASP A 285 -0.83 -21.55 33.40
CA ASP A 285 0.28 -21.77 34.31
C ASP A 285 0.31 -23.29 34.55
N GLU A 286 0.93 -24.05 33.64
CA GLU A 286 1.31 -25.43 33.94
C GLU A 286 2.23 -25.33 35.15
N GLY A 287 1.64 -25.72 36.28
CA GLY A 287 2.17 -25.52 37.60
C GLY A 287 3.63 -25.94 37.68
N THR A 288 4.39 -25.08 38.35
CA THR A 288 5.61 -25.48 39.02
C THR A 288 5.28 -26.71 39.89
N GLN A 289 5.70 -27.89 39.45
CA GLN A 289 5.89 -29.06 40.30
C GLN A 289 7.30 -29.60 40.08
#